data_AF-A0AAI9VHH6-F1
#
_entry.id   AF-A0AAI9VHH6-F1
#
_cell.length_a   1.000
_cell.length_b   1.000
_cell.length_c   1.000
_cell.angle_alpha   90.00
_cell.angle_beta   90.00
_cell.angle_gamma   90.00
#
_symmetry.space_group_name_H-M   'P 1'
#
loop_
_entity.id
_entity.type
_entity.pdbx_description
1 polymer ?
#
loop_
_entity_poly.entity_id
_entity_poly.type
_entity_poly.pdbx_seq_one_letter_code
_entity_poly.pdbx_strand_id
1 'polypeptide(L)'
;MAPMTRPQGIFHRPSASNVSSHADDNLARVFVGRGEKMKEFRINKQKLSNAAPFFEDQLDATPAGVKVTPNQTPVPVWLPQQKSTIRLPNESASMFELFVVWLHQRDGFRRHLDEMITLVSDAPGVPCQRLHWALVRLHIFAARLDLHHLQDLAIDALQDIYLRCDWDVTPRFVQYVYGQCDAESSMRIRRWTVAMVAWSVAGGSSSIVKDDGGLERFQEMFERFPNFATEFTSHLRKMKSSKLDTRIKNPQLRIPANKLRNEERQFGFRQCSFHSHRAAVGERRCPHTTASRELDNFLLVPLVMEVAPEPSRGHSRRDMRIPQPPFRRERMPYTAQVF
;
A
#
# COMPACT_ATOMS: atom_id res chain seq x y z
N MET A 1 -56.49 -6.68 -57.51
CA MET A 1 -57.95 -6.86 -57.41
C MET A 1 -58.25 -7.73 -56.21
N ALA A 2 -59.07 -7.20 -55.31
CA ALA A 2 -59.83 -7.81 -54.22
C ALA A 2 -59.11 -8.58 -53.06
N PRO A 3 -59.69 -8.51 -51.84
CA PRO A 3 -59.03 -8.77 -50.55
C PRO A 3 -59.48 -10.10 -49.91
N MET A 4 -58.73 -10.63 -48.94
CA MET A 4 -59.24 -11.64 -47.99
C MET A 4 -58.60 -11.44 -46.60
N THR A 5 -59.32 -10.80 -45.67
CA THR A 5 -60.12 -11.38 -44.56
C THR A 5 -59.32 -11.94 -43.40
N ARG A 6 -59.43 -11.22 -42.28
CA ARG A 6 -59.14 -11.63 -40.91
C ARG A 6 -60.21 -12.62 -40.43
N PRO A 7 -59.85 -13.60 -39.59
CA PRO A 7 -60.69 -13.94 -38.43
C PRO A 7 -59.95 -13.73 -37.11
N GLN A 8 -60.69 -13.28 -36.10
CA GLN A 8 -60.24 -13.08 -34.73
C GLN A 8 -60.12 -14.41 -33.97
N GLY A 9 -59.18 -14.46 -33.02
CA GLY A 9 -59.08 -15.49 -32.00
C GLY A 9 -58.78 -14.89 -30.63
N ILE A 10 -59.86 -14.66 -29.87
CA ILE A 10 -60.02 -14.90 -28.42
C ILE A 10 -59.07 -14.17 -27.45
N PHE A 11 -59.70 -13.30 -26.66
CA PHE A 11 -59.23 -12.66 -25.44
C PHE A 11 -58.38 -13.56 -24.53
N HIS A 12 -57.18 -13.10 -24.17
CA HIS A 12 -56.73 -13.09 -22.77
C HIS A 12 -55.79 -11.89 -22.56
N ARG A 13 -56.30 -10.89 -21.84
CA ARG A 13 -55.52 -9.81 -21.23
C ARG A 13 -54.55 -10.47 -20.23
N PRO A 14 -53.22 -10.34 -20.32
CA PRO A 14 -52.38 -10.61 -19.18
C PRO A 14 -52.68 -9.51 -18.19
N SER A 15 -53.33 -9.90 -17.09
CA SER A 15 -53.49 -9.09 -15.90
C SER A 15 -52.16 -8.42 -15.60
N ALA A 16 -52.20 -7.10 -15.45
CA ALA A 16 -51.13 -6.32 -14.86
C ALA A 16 -50.83 -6.93 -13.49
N SER A 17 -49.85 -7.83 -13.44
CA SER A 17 -49.17 -8.15 -12.20
C SER A 17 -48.43 -6.88 -11.83
N ASN A 18 -49.07 -6.06 -11.01
CA ASN A 18 -48.40 -5.14 -10.11
C ASN A 18 -47.49 -5.99 -9.22
N VAL A 19 -46.35 -6.40 -9.77
CA VAL A 19 -45.20 -6.80 -8.98
C VAL A 19 -44.69 -5.48 -8.43
N SER A 20 -45.17 -5.15 -7.24
CA SER A 20 -44.52 -4.24 -6.32
C SER A 20 -43.01 -4.47 -6.42
N SER A 21 -42.30 -3.52 -7.03
CA SER A 21 -40.85 -3.47 -6.90
C SER A 21 -40.58 -3.02 -5.46
N HIS A 22 -40.57 -3.96 -4.53
CA HIS A 22 -39.76 -3.86 -3.32
C HIS A 22 -38.31 -3.74 -3.80
N ALA A 23 -37.92 -2.53 -4.20
CA ALA A 23 -36.58 -2.20 -4.62
C ALA A 23 -35.71 -2.14 -3.36
N ASP A 24 -35.32 -3.32 -2.89
CA ASP A 24 -34.16 -3.57 -2.02
C ASP A 24 -33.90 -2.46 -0.99
N ASP A 25 -34.83 -2.30 -0.03
CA ASP A 25 -34.74 -1.32 1.07
C ASP A 25 -33.45 -1.45 1.89
N ASN A 26 -32.71 -2.56 1.72
CA ASN A 26 -31.44 -2.86 2.36
C ASN A 26 -30.22 -2.30 1.62
N LEU A 27 -30.38 -1.68 0.44
CA LEU A 27 -29.27 -1.06 -0.30
C LEU A 27 -29.20 0.45 -0.06
N ALA A 28 -27.98 0.93 0.15
CA ALA A 28 -27.61 2.33 0.09
C ALA A 28 -26.99 2.66 -1.27
N ARG A 29 -27.35 3.82 -1.83
CA ARG A 29 -26.77 4.42 -3.02
C ARG A 29 -25.65 5.36 -2.59
N VAL A 30 -24.40 5.01 -2.86
CA VAL A 30 -23.24 5.85 -2.55
C VAL A 30 -22.76 6.52 -3.82
N PHE A 31 -22.80 7.85 -3.86
CA PHE A 31 -22.30 8.64 -4.97
C PHE A 31 -20.90 9.15 -4.64
N VAL A 32 -19.91 8.79 -5.47
CA VAL A 32 -18.49 9.08 -5.21
C VAL A 32 -17.89 9.87 -6.36
N GLY A 33 -17.13 10.91 -6.03
CA GLY A 33 -16.52 11.82 -7.00
C GLY A 33 -17.38 13.06 -7.29
N ARG A 34 -16.89 13.96 -8.17
CA ARG A 34 -17.56 15.21 -8.54
C ARG A 34 -17.87 15.27 -10.03
N GLY A 35 -18.96 15.99 -10.36
CA GLY A 35 -19.35 16.30 -11.74
C GLY A 35 -19.52 15.05 -12.59
N GLU A 36 -18.99 15.09 -13.80
CA GLU A 36 -19.06 14.00 -14.79
C GLU A 36 -18.33 12.71 -14.36
N LYS A 37 -17.45 12.79 -13.36
CA LYS A 37 -16.73 11.63 -12.81
C LYS A 37 -17.44 10.99 -11.61
N MET A 38 -18.63 11.47 -11.27
CA MET A 38 -19.42 10.91 -10.19
C MET A 38 -19.93 9.51 -10.57
N LYS A 39 -19.70 8.53 -9.70
CA LYS A 39 -20.15 7.15 -9.89
C LYS A 39 -21.10 6.74 -8.77
N GLU A 40 -22.19 6.04 -9.14
CA GLU A 40 -23.11 5.43 -8.18
C GLU A 40 -22.65 4.00 -7.84
N PHE A 41 -22.62 3.69 -6.54
CA PHE A 41 -22.40 2.36 -6.00
C PHE A 41 -23.64 1.94 -5.21
N ARG A 42 -24.10 0.71 -5.37
CA ARG A 42 -25.20 0.14 -4.59
C ARG A 42 -24.62 -0.88 -3.63
N ILE A 43 -24.71 -0.59 -2.34
CA ILE A 43 -24.04 -1.37 -1.29
C ILE A 43 -25.04 -1.66 -0.19
N ASN A 44 -25.01 -2.88 0.35
CA ASN A 44 -25.83 -3.25 1.49
C ASN A 44 -25.54 -2.35 2.71
N LYS A 45 -26.60 -1.78 3.30
CA LYS A 45 -26.55 -0.85 4.45
C LYS A 45 -25.80 -1.46 5.62
N GLN A 46 -26.10 -2.72 5.97
CA GLN A 46 -25.46 -3.43 7.07
C GLN A 46 -23.94 -3.58 6.84
N LYS A 47 -23.49 -3.85 5.61
CA LYS A 47 -22.05 -3.92 5.31
C LYS A 47 -21.34 -2.58 5.51
N LEU A 48 -22.00 -1.46 5.17
CA LEU A 48 -21.45 -0.11 5.37
C LEU A 48 -21.41 0.25 6.85
N SER A 49 -22.51 0.05 7.59
CA SER A 49 -22.55 0.30 9.03
C SER A 49 -21.51 -0.54 9.79
N ASN A 50 -21.39 -1.83 9.45
CA ASN A 50 -20.37 -2.72 10.03
C ASN A 50 -18.93 -2.39 9.59
N ALA A 51 -18.75 -1.50 8.61
CA ALA A 51 -17.42 -1.07 8.20
C ALA A 51 -16.92 0.04 9.12
N ALA A 52 -17.66 1.13 9.25
CA ALA A 52 -17.27 2.27 10.06
C ALA A 52 -18.49 3.04 10.59
N PRO A 53 -18.43 3.59 11.83
CA PRO A 53 -19.49 4.40 12.42
C PRO A 53 -19.90 5.57 11.53
N PHE A 54 -18.95 6.16 10.80
CA PHE A 54 -19.20 7.20 9.80
C PHE A 54 -20.35 6.87 8.84
N PHE A 55 -20.44 5.61 8.37
CA PHE A 55 -21.51 5.23 7.45
C PHE A 55 -22.84 5.05 8.16
N GLU A 56 -22.84 4.50 9.37
CA GLU A 56 -24.03 4.38 10.20
C GLU A 56 -24.63 5.77 10.47
N ASP A 57 -23.80 6.72 10.93
CA ASP A 57 -24.20 8.11 11.17
C ASP A 57 -24.80 8.75 9.90
N GLN A 58 -24.20 8.49 8.73
CA GLN A 58 -24.71 9.02 7.46
C GLN A 58 -26.05 8.39 7.05
N LEU A 59 -26.27 7.11 7.35
CA LEU A 59 -27.51 6.39 7.07
C LEU A 59 -28.65 6.83 8.01
N ASP A 60 -28.31 7.23 9.23
CA ASP A 60 -29.25 7.65 10.28
C ASP A 60 -29.57 9.16 10.27
N ALA A 61 -28.75 9.99 9.61
CA ALA A 61 -28.86 11.45 9.61
C ALA A 61 -30.10 12.04 8.87
N THR A 62 -31.13 11.26 8.52
CA THR A 62 -32.35 11.76 7.86
C THR A 62 -33.60 11.36 8.64
N PRO A 63 -34.46 12.33 9.04
CA PRO A 63 -35.72 12.01 9.70
C PRO A 63 -36.60 11.16 8.79
N ALA A 64 -37.23 10.13 9.38
CA ALA A 64 -38.15 9.24 8.72
C ALA A 64 -39.51 9.86 8.38
N GLY A 65 -39.74 11.06 8.89
CA GLY A 65 -40.93 11.84 8.70
C GLY A 65 -41.00 12.93 9.75
N VAL A 66 -41.97 13.81 9.60
CA VAL A 66 -42.29 14.82 10.60
C VAL A 66 -43.68 14.49 11.11
N LYS A 67 -43.80 14.17 12.39
CA LYS A 67 -45.10 13.97 13.01
C LYS A 67 -45.69 15.35 13.27
N VAL A 68 -46.72 15.70 12.52
CA VAL A 68 -47.47 16.95 12.70
C VAL A 68 -48.71 16.64 13.53
N THR A 69 -48.69 17.04 14.81
CA THR A 69 -49.87 17.04 15.67
C THR A 69 -50.57 18.40 15.57
N PRO A 70 -51.91 18.48 15.44
CA PRO A 70 -52.62 19.75 15.46
C PRO A 70 -52.31 20.48 16.79
N ASN A 71 -51.96 21.77 16.71
CA ASN A 71 -51.52 22.63 17.82
C ASN A 71 -50.15 22.31 18.46
N GLN A 72 -49.26 21.56 17.81
CA GLN A 72 -47.89 21.35 18.29
C GLN A 72 -46.83 21.63 17.21
N THR A 73 -45.63 21.99 17.65
CA THR A 73 -44.46 22.12 16.77
C THR A 73 -44.16 20.77 16.11
N PRO A 74 -43.83 20.75 14.80
CA PRO A 74 -43.54 19.51 14.10
C PRO A 74 -42.36 18.78 14.73
N VAL A 75 -42.53 17.53 15.14
CA VAL A 75 -41.46 16.71 15.74
C VAL A 75 -40.90 15.76 14.68
N PRO A 76 -39.59 15.83 14.34
CA PRO A 76 -38.97 14.87 13.45
C PRO A 76 -38.96 13.47 14.10
N VAL A 77 -39.47 12.48 13.38
CA VAL A 77 -39.40 11.07 13.75
C VAL A 77 -38.15 10.51 13.14
N TRP A 78 -37.29 9.90 13.94
CA TRP A 78 -36.06 9.25 13.48
C TRP A 78 -36.30 7.74 13.44
N LEU A 79 -36.19 7.12 12.26
CA LEU A 79 -36.08 5.67 12.14
C LEU A 79 -34.66 5.35 11.66
N PRO A 80 -33.98 4.35 12.24
CA PRO A 80 -32.65 3.94 11.81
C PRO A 80 -32.61 3.60 10.31
N GLN A 81 -31.55 4.03 9.62
CA GLN A 81 -31.16 3.62 8.27
C GLN A 81 -32.12 3.96 7.11
N GLN A 82 -32.92 5.03 7.25
CA GLN A 82 -33.79 5.48 6.15
C GLN A 82 -33.03 6.12 4.98
N LYS A 83 -31.85 6.70 5.21
CA LYS A 83 -31.12 7.37 4.13
C LYS A 83 -30.45 6.35 3.22
N SER A 84 -31.15 5.94 2.16
CA SER A 84 -30.56 5.10 1.11
C SER A 84 -29.58 5.88 0.21
N THR A 85 -29.03 7.04 0.62
CA THR A 85 -28.13 7.84 -0.20
C THR A 85 -27.02 8.53 0.58
N ILE A 86 -25.76 8.21 0.26
CA ILE A 86 -24.54 8.81 0.81
C ILE A 86 -23.80 9.53 -0.33
N ARG A 87 -23.23 10.70 -0.06
CA ARG A 87 -22.43 11.47 -1.05
C ARG A 87 -21.02 11.69 -0.54
N LEU A 88 -20.04 11.25 -1.33
CA LEU A 88 -18.61 11.37 -1.07
C LEU A 88 -17.93 12.13 -2.23
N PRO A 89 -18.19 13.44 -2.37
CA PRO A 89 -17.73 14.21 -3.52
C PRO A 89 -16.20 14.35 -3.56
N ASN A 90 -15.51 14.23 -2.43
CA ASN A 90 -14.06 14.44 -2.36
C ASN A 90 -13.26 13.16 -2.61
N GLU A 91 -13.95 12.02 -2.68
CA GLU A 91 -13.32 10.72 -2.79
C GLU A 91 -13.20 10.28 -4.26
N SER A 92 -12.22 9.44 -4.56
CA SER A 92 -12.03 8.89 -5.91
C SER A 92 -12.92 7.66 -6.11
N ALA A 93 -13.63 7.60 -7.23
CA ALA A 93 -14.42 6.42 -7.61
C ALA A 93 -13.54 5.15 -7.70
N SER A 94 -12.32 5.26 -8.25
CA SER A 94 -11.40 4.10 -8.36
C SER A 94 -10.90 3.60 -7.00
N MET A 95 -10.74 4.49 -6.02
CA MET A 95 -10.41 4.11 -4.66
C MET A 95 -11.59 3.41 -4.01
N PHE A 96 -12.79 3.98 -4.20
CA PHE A 96 -13.99 3.43 -3.61
C PHE A 96 -14.38 2.09 -4.22
N GLU A 97 -14.06 1.83 -5.48
CA GLU A 97 -14.13 0.48 -6.07
C GLU A 97 -13.32 -0.54 -5.27
N LEU A 98 -12.07 -0.24 -4.91
CA LEU A 98 -11.25 -1.11 -4.07
C LEU A 98 -11.87 -1.30 -2.68
N PHE A 99 -12.39 -0.22 -2.08
CA PHE A 99 -13.10 -0.30 -0.80
C PHE A 99 -14.33 -1.21 -0.88
N VAL A 100 -15.11 -1.12 -1.96
CA VAL A 100 -16.28 -1.99 -2.18
C VAL A 100 -15.86 -3.45 -2.33
N VAL A 101 -14.77 -3.76 -3.06
CA VAL A 101 -14.26 -5.13 -3.14
C VAL A 101 -13.87 -5.63 -1.75
N TRP A 102 -13.16 -4.83 -0.96
CA TRP A 102 -12.81 -5.17 0.42
C TRP A 102 -14.03 -5.43 1.30
N LEU A 103 -15.10 -4.62 1.20
CA LEU A 103 -16.36 -4.85 1.92
C LEU A 103 -17.01 -6.21 1.58
N HIS A 104 -16.80 -6.70 0.37
CA HIS A 104 -17.38 -7.96 -0.08
C HIS A 104 -16.48 -9.16 0.21
N GLN A 105 -15.17 -8.98 0.24
CA GLN A 105 -14.18 -10.05 0.29
C GLN A 105 -13.05 -9.72 1.28
N ARG A 106 -13.36 -9.50 2.56
CA ARG A 106 -12.36 -9.05 3.56
C ARG A 106 -11.12 -9.97 3.62
N ASP A 107 -11.32 -11.28 3.64
CA ASP A 107 -10.22 -12.25 3.74
C ASP A 107 -9.51 -12.48 2.40
N GLY A 108 -10.24 -12.33 1.28
CA GLY A 108 -9.70 -12.50 -0.07
C GLY A 108 -9.02 -11.24 -0.64
N PHE A 109 -9.21 -10.09 0.00
CA PHE A 109 -8.81 -8.80 -0.56
C PHE A 109 -7.30 -8.70 -0.79
N ARG A 110 -6.48 -9.29 0.08
CA ARG A 110 -5.02 -9.30 -0.14
C ARG A 110 -4.65 -10.03 -1.43
N ARG A 111 -5.22 -11.22 -1.66
CA ARG A 111 -5.00 -11.99 -2.89
C ARG A 111 -5.47 -11.22 -4.12
N HIS A 112 -6.63 -10.58 -4.03
CA HIS A 112 -7.15 -9.72 -5.09
C HIS A 112 -6.18 -8.58 -5.46
N LEU A 113 -5.58 -7.92 -4.46
CA LEU A 113 -4.56 -6.89 -4.71
C LEU A 113 -3.30 -7.48 -5.36
N ASP A 114 -2.85 -8.65 -4.93
CA ASP A 114 -1.68 -9.33 -5.51
C ASP A 114 -1.89 -9.69 -6.99
N GLU A 115 -3.08 -10.17 -7.34
CA GLU A 115 -3.48 -10.46 -8.72
C GLU A 115 -3.52 -9.18 -9.57
N MET A 116 -4.16 -8.12 -9.06
CA MET A 116 -4.22 -6.82 -9.75
C MET A 116 -2.82 -6.23 -9.99
N ILE A 117 -1.96 -6.27 -8.96
CA ILE A 117 -0.59 -5.75 -9.06
C ILE A 117 0.19 -6.55 -10.10
N THR A 118 0.06 -7.88 -10.12
CA THR A 118 0.70 -8.72 -11.14
C THR A 118 0.26 -8.28 -12.54
N LEU A 119 -1.05 -8.19 -12.76
CA LEU A 119 -1.62 -7.80 -14.04
C LEU A 119 -1.12 -6.42 -14.54
N VAL A 120 -1.02 -5.43 -13.67
CA VAL A 120 -0.61 -4.07 -14.07
C VAL A 120 0.91 -3.86 -14.10
N SER A 121 1.68 -4.74 -13.46
CA SER A 121 3.14 -4.67 -13.43
C SER A 121 3.80 -5.29 -14.66
N ASP A 122 3.14 -6.28 -15.28
CA ASP A 122 3.67 -6.95 -16.48
C ASP A 122 3.74 -6.02 -17.70
N ALA A 123 2.87 -5.00 -17.76
CA ALA A 123 2.88 -3.95 -18.76
C ALA A 123 2.63 -2.58 -18.08
N PRO A 124 3.65 -1.99 -17.45
CA PRO A 124 3.47 -0.78 -16.66
C PRO A 124 3.04 0.39 -17.55
N GLY A 125 1.95 1.04 -17.16
CA GLY A 125 1.34 2.14 -17.92
C GLY A 125 0.23 2.83 -17.14
N VAL A 126 -0.75 3.38 -17.86
CA VAL A 126 -1.90 4.10 -17.26
C VAL A 126 -2.65 3.25 -16.22
N PRO A 127 -2.92 1.94 -16.42
CA PRO A 127 -3.58 1.11 -15.40
C PRO A 127 -2.79 1.01 -14.10
N CYS A 128 -1.46 0.85 -14.19
CA CYS A 128 -0.57 0.76 -13.03
C CYS A 128 -0.58 2.08 -12.23
N GLN A 129 -0.51 3.22 -12.92
CA GLN A 129 -0.63 4.55 -12.31
C GLN A 129 -2.01 4.79 -11.69
N ARG A 130 -3.09 4.28 -12.29
CA ARG A 130 -4.45 4.36 -11.70
C ARG A 130 -4.55 3.55 -10.42
N LEU A 131 -4.01 2.33 -10.40
CA LEU A 131 -3.98 1.48 -9.21
C LEU A 131 -3.16 2.14 -8.10
N HIS A 132 -1.98 2.68 -8.41
CA HIS A 132 -1.16 3.46 -7.49
C HIS A 132 -1.97 4.54 -6.77
N TRP A 133 -2.60 5.45 -7.51
CA TRP A 133 -3.35 6.54 -6.90
C TRP A 133 -4.61 6.07 -6.17
N ALA A 134 -5.22 4.96 -6.62
CA ALA A 134 -6.33 4.33 -5.91
C ALA A 134 -5.89 3.79 -4.54
N LEU A 135 -4.74 3.10 -4.47
CA LEU A 135 -4.17 2.57 -3.22
C LEU A 135 -3.75 3.68 -2.25
N VAL A 136 -3.13 4.74 -2.76
CA VAL A 136 -2.74 5.91 -1.97
C VAL A 136 -3.96 6.55 -1.33
N ARG A 137 -5.03 6.76 -2.12
CA ARG A 137 -6.28 7.32 -1.61
C ARG A 137 -6.99 6.34 -0.67
N LEU A 138 -6.92 5.04 -0.94
CA LEU A 138 -7.52 4.01 -0.08
C LEU A 138 -6.86 4.01 1.30
N HIS A 139 -5.54 4.15 1.35
CA HIS A 139 -4.79 4.26 2.60
C HIS A 139 -5.26 5.46 3.44
N ILE A 140 -5.40 6.64 2.82
CA ILE A 140 -5.87 7.85 3.51
C ILE A 140 -7.34 7.72 3.93
N PHE A 141 -8.18 7.18 3.05
CA PHE A 141 -9.60 6.97 3.32
C PHE A 141 -9.81 5.99 4.48
N ALA A 142 -9.08 4.88 4.48
CA ALA A 142 -9.10 3.89 5.55
C ALA A 142 -8.63 4.50 6.88
N ALA A 143 -7.60 5.34 6.85
CA ALA A 143 -7.11 6.04 8.04
C ALA A 143 -8.18 6.97 8.64
N ARG A 144 -8.87 7.76 7.81
CA ARG A 144 -9.95 8.67 8.24
C ARG A 144 -11.16 7.98 8.86
N LEU A 145 -11.33 6.70 8.56
CA LEU A 145 -12.43 5.87 9.05
C LEU A 145 -11.98 4.85 10.11
N ASP A 146 -10.74 4.97 10.60
CA ASP A 146 -10.12 4.05 11.56
C ASP A 146 -10.11 2.57 11.12
N LEU A 147 -10.08 2.34 9.80
CA LEU A 147 -10.01 1.02 9.19
C LEU A 147 -8.56 0.53 9.10
N HIS A 148 -7.93 0.34 10.27
CA HIS A 148 -6.52 0.01 10.42
C HIS A 148 -6.03 -1.17 9.55
N HIS A 149 -6.78 -2.26 9.49
CA HIS A 149 -6.42 -3.41 8.65
C HIS A 149 -6.42 -3.07 7.15
N LEU A 150 -7.42 -2.32 6.68
CA LEU A 150 -7.47 -1.89 5.28
C LEU A 150 -6.35 -0.88 4.97
N GLN A 151 -6.04 0.01 5.91
CA GLN A 151 -4.94 0.95 5.80
C GLN A 151 -3.59 0.21 5.65
N ASP A 152 -3.39 -0.86 6.42
CA ASP A 152 -2.19 -1.71 6.39
C ASP A 152 -2.09 -2.50 5.06
N LEU A 153 -3.21 -3.08 4.58
CA LEU A 153 -3.25 -3.75 3.27
C LEU A 153 -2.95 -2.81 2.11
N ALA A 154 -3.46 -1.58 2.15
CA ALA A 154 -3.23 -0.59 1.11
C ALA A 154 -1.76 -0.15 1.03
N ILE A 155 -1.07 0.05 2.16
CA ILE A 155 0.35 0.42 2.16
C ILE A 155 1.26 -0.75 1.76
N ASP A 156 0.91 -1.99 2.13
CA ASP A 156 1.63 -3.18 1.68
C ASP A 156 1.54 -3.33 0.16
N ALA A 157 0.34 -3.19 -0.41
CA ALA A 157 0.12 -3.20 -1.85
C ALA A 157 0.84 -2.05 -2.57
N LEU A 158 0.91 -0.86 -1.95
CA LEU A 158 1.67 0.28 -2.49
C LEU A 158 3.19 -0.02 -2.51
N GLN A 159 3.72 -0.70 -1.51
CA GLN A 159 5.12 -1.10 -1.52
C GLN A 159 5.40 -2.15 -2.61
N ASP A 160 4.47 -3.09 -2.81
CA ASP A 160 4.61 -4.15 -3.81
C ASP A 160 4.62 -3.60 -5.24
N ILE A 161 3.74 -2.64 -5.56
CA ILE A 161 3.72 -2.02 -6.89
C ILE A 161 4.98 -1.21 -7.14
N TYR A 162 5.50 -0.51 -6.13
CA TYR A 162 6.77 0.22 -6.26
C TYR A 162 7.96 -0.71 -6.46
N LEU A 163 8.00 -1.84 -5.75
CA LEU A 163 9.05 -2.83 -5.89
C LEU A 163 9.02 -3.49 -7.28
N ARG A 164 7.83 -3.94 -7.73
CA ARG A 164 7.68 -4.65 -9.00
C ARG A 164 7.91 -3.77 -10.22
N CYS A 165 7.54 -2.50 -10.14
CA CYS A 165 7.73 -1.56 -11.25
C CYS A 165 9.06 -0.78 -11.16
N ASP A 166 9.92 -1.09 -10.18
CA ASP A 166 11.15 -0.34 -9.88
C ASP A 166 10.92 1.18 -9.83
N TRP A 167 9.87 1.60 -9.13
CA TRP A 167 9.48 3.00 -9.06
C TRP A 167 10.15 3.73 -7.91
N ASP A 168 10.40 5.01 -8.17
CA ASP A 168 10.79 5.97 -7.15
C ASP A 168 9.64 6.92 -6.80
N VAL A 169 9.66 7.46 -5.59
CA VAL A 169 8.79 8.57 -5.19
C VAL A 169 9.12 9.81 -6.02
N THR A 170 8.08 10.56 -6.38
CA THR A 170 8.20 11.78 -7.17
C THR A 170 7.89 13.02 -6.33
N PRO A 171 8.37 14.22 -6.70
CA PRO A 171 7.97 15.46 -6.05
C PRO A 171 6.45 15.67 -6.04
N ARG A 172 5.75 15.28 -7.12
CA ARG A 172 4.28 15.31 -7.19
C ARG A 172 3.62 14.46 -6.11
N PHE A 173 4.22 13.33 -5.75
CA PHE A 173 3.74 12.49 -4.66
C PHE A 173 3.91 13.17 -3.30
N VAL A 174 5.08 13.78 -3.05
CA VAL A 174 5.33 14.57 -1.83
C VAL A 174 4.34 15.74 -1.73
N GLN A 175 4.14 16.47 -2.82
CA GLN A 175 3.17 17.57 -2.89
C GLN A 175 1.75 17.12 -2.55
N TYR A 176 1.32 15.95 -3.03
CA TYR A 176 0.01 15.39 -2.69
C TYR A 176 -0.09 15.05 -1.20
N VAL A 177 0.88 14.32 -0.66
CA VAL A 177 0.86 13.83 0.73
C VAL A 177 1.00 14.96 1.77
N TYR A 178 1.82 15.98 1.49
CA TYR A 178 2.04 17.10 2.42
C TYR A 178 1.16 18.32 2.13
N GLY A 179 0.74 18.53 0.89
CA GLY A 179 -0.04 19.70 0.49
C GLY A 179 -1.55 19.49 0.40
N GLN A 180 -2.03 18.25 0.21
CA GLN A 180 -3.46 17.98 0.01
C GLN A 180 -4.07 17.06 1.06
N CYS A 181 -3.26 16.21 1.71
CA CYS A 181 -3.75 15.28 2.73
C CYS A 181 -3.63 15.87 4.13
N ASP A 182 -4.60 15.56 4.99
CA ASP A 182 -4.53 15.90 6.42
C ASP A 182 -3.36 15.15 7.09
N ALA A 183 -2.71 15.80 8.05
CA ALA A 183 -1.45 15.30 8.63
C ALA A 183 -1.64 13.99 9.43
N GLU A 184 -2.79 13.83 10.06
CA GLU A 184 -3.10 12.70 10.93
C GLU A 184 -3.32 11.42 10.12
N SER A 185 -4.25 11.46 9.16
CA SER A 185 -4.60 10.33 8.31
C SER A 185 -3.48 9.96 7.33
N SER A 186 -2.63 10.93 6.97
CA SER A 186 -1.47 10.69 6.10
C SER A 186 -0.17 10.37 6.84
N MET A 187 -0.15 10.34 8.17
CA MET A 187 1.08 10.16 8.95
C MET A 187 1.90 8.93 8.52
N ARG A 188 1.24 7.81 8.22
CA ARG A 188 1.92 6.56 7.86
C ARG A 188 2.52 6.59 6.46
N ILE A 189 1.74 7.05 5.49
CA ILE A 189 2.25 7.25 4.12
C ILE A 189 3.32 8.33 4.08
N ARG A 190 3.28 9.38 4.93
CA ARG A 190 4.36 10.37 5.11
C ARG A 190 5.66 9.73 5.56
N ARG A 191 5.61 8.89 6.61
CA ARG A 191 6.80 8.15 7.08
C ARG A 191 7.40 7.26 6.00
N TRP A 192 6.55 6.58 5.22
CA TRP A 192 7.01 5.78 4.09
C TRP A 192 7.58 6.66 2.97
N THR A 193 6.93 7.78 2.63
CA THR A 193 7.39 8.77 1.65
C THR A 193 8.79 9.29 2.01
N VAL A 194 8.99 9.68 3.27
CA VAL A 194 10.30 10.15 3.75
C VAL A 194 11.38 9.07 3.64
N ALA A 195 11.05 7.83 3.98
CA ALA A 195 11.99 6.73 3.84
C ALA A 195 12.36 6.48 2.37
N MET A 196 11.37 6.53 1.46
CA MET A 196 11.59 6.41 0.02
C MET A 196 12.49 7.54 -0.49
N VAL A 197 12.19 8.80 -0.18
CA VAL A 197 13.03 9.92 -0.62
C VAL A 197 14.45 9.81 -0.05
N ALA A 198 14.61 9.43 1.22
CA ALA A 198 15.94 9.25 1.82
C ALA A 198 16.75 8.15 1.12
N TRP A 199 16.10 7.05 0.75
CA TRP A 199 16.72 5.95 0.00
C TRP A 199 17.13 6.39 -1.41
N SER A 200 16.26 7.14 -2.10
CA SER A 200 16.50 7.60 -3.47
C SER A 200 17.57 8.67 -3.55
N VAL A 201 17.57 9.64 -2.63
CA VAL A 201 18.63 10.65 -2.49
C VAL A 201 19.97 10.00 -2.19
N ALA A 202 19.99 8.89 -1.44
CA ALA A 202 21.22 8.16 -1.13
C ALA A 202 21.75 7.33 -2.31
N GLY A 203 21.02 7.25 -3.43
CA GLY A 203 21.41 6.46 -4.60
C GLY A 203 20.98 5.00 -4.52
N GLY A 204 19.93 4.69 -3.75
CA GLY A 204 19.38 3.34 -3.62
C GLY A 204 18.63 2.84 -4.85
N SER A 205 18.08 3.73 -5.68
CA SER A 205 17.38 3.36 -6.92
C SER A 205 18.38 3.07 -8.05
N SER A 206 18.19 1.94 -8.76
CA SER A 206 19.06 1.46 -9.84
C SER A 206 18.79 2.10 -11.20
N SER A 207 17.99 3.17 -11.25
CA SER A 207 17.67 3.86 -12.51
C SER A 207 18.96 4.26 -13.23
N ILE A 208 19.10 3.76 -14.47
CA ILE A 208 20.28 3.82 -15.35
C ILE A 208 20.70 5.27 -15.68
N VAL A 209 19.88 6.25 -15.37
CA VAL A 209 20.24 7.67 -15.39
C VAL A 209 20.82 8.04 -14.02
N LYS A 210 22.07 7.62 -13.77
CA LYS A 210 22.92 8.21 -12.72
C LYS A 210 23.43 9.55 -13.24
N ASP A 211 22.58 10.56 -13.30
CA ASP A 211 23.05 11.94 -13.33
C ASP A 211 22.04 12.93 -12.74
N ASP A 212 22.61 13.89 -12.02
CA ASP A 212 22.08 15.07 -11.34
C ASP A 212 21.14 14.92 -10.12
N GLY A 213 21.72 15.21 -8.94
CA GLY A 213 21.02 15.96 -7.91
C GLY A 213 19.84 15.27 -7.24
N GLY A 214 20.00 14.04 -6.72
CA GLY A 214 18.92 13.35 -5.98
C GLY A 214 18.24 14.22 -4.92
N LEU A 215 19.00 15.08 -4.23
CA LEU A 215 18.48 16.10 -3.31
C LEU A 215 17.85 17.31 -4.02
N GLU A 216 18.46 17.77 -5.12
CA GLU A 216 18.00 18.92 -5.94
C GLU A 216 16.60 18.66 -6.50
N ARG A 217 16.30 17.42 -6.91
CA ARG A 217 14.96 17.00 -7.36
C ARG A 217 13.85 17.30 -6.32
N PHE A 218 14.18 17.30 -5.03
CA PHE A 218 13.23 17.55 -3.95
C PHE A 218 13.43 18.92 -3.28
N GLN A 219 14.33 19.77 -3.79
CA GLN A 219 14.63 21.06 -3.17
C GLN A 219 13.38 21.93 -2.98
N GLU A 220 12.58 22.11 -4.04
CA GLU A 220 11.31 22.87 -3.95
C GLU A 220 10.38 22.27 -2.88
N MET A 221 10.36 20.94 -2.73
CA MET A 221 9.51 20.28 -1.74
C MET A 221 9.98 20.55 -0.30
N PHE A 222 11.29 20.61 -0.06
CA PHE A 222 11.84 20.97 1.25
C PHE A 222 11.53 22.42 1.63
N GLU A 223 11.60 23.34 0.66
CA GLU A 223 11.28 24.75 0.86
C GLU A 223 9.76 24.96 1.07
N ARG A 224 8.93 24.30 0.25
CA ARG A 224 7.48 24.46 0.26
C ARG A 224 6.79 23.76 1.43
N PHE A 225 7.36 22.67 1.95
CA PHE A 225 6.74 21.85 3.00
C PHE A 225 7.70 21.69 4.20
N PRO A 226 7.70 22.62 5.17
CA PRO A 226 8.59 22.56 6.34
C PRO A 226 8.45 21.28 7.18
N ASN A 227 7.23 20.75 7.26
CA ASN A 227 6.96 19.47 7.95
C ASN A 227 7.68 18.30 7.26
N PHE A 228 7.74 18.29 5.93
CA PHE A 228 8.48 17.28 5.18
C PHE A 228 9.99 17.38 5.46
N ALA A 229 10.57 18.59 5.43
CA ALA A 229 11.98 18.80 5.76
C ALA A 229 12.33 18.35 7.18
N THR A 230 11.44 18.64 8.14
CA THR A 230 11.61 18.25 9.55
C THR A 230 11.56 16.73 9.72
N GLU A 231 10.57 16.08 9.12
CA GLU A 231 10.40 14.63 9.18
C GLU A 231 11.54 13.89 8.47
N PHE A 232 12.01 14.41 7.32
CA PHE A 232 13.18 13.90 6.60
C PHE A 232 14.45 13.98 7.44
N THR A 233 14.73 15.14 8.02
CA THR A 233 15.90 15.33 8.89
C THR A 233 15.84 14.45 10.14
N SER A 234 14.64 14.27 10.72
CA SER A 234 14.41 13.36 11.84
C SER A 234 14.65 11.91 11.47
N HIS A 235 14.21 11.49 10.27
CA HIS A 235 14.45 10.15 9.74
C HIS A 235 15.95 9.87 9.56
N LEU A 236 16.69 10.78 8.92
CA LEU A 236 18.15 10.63 8.74
C LEU A 236 18.89 10.53 10.08
N ARG A 237 18.52 11.35 11.06
CA ARG A 237 19.09 11.26 12.42
C ARG A 237 18.82 9.90 13.07
N LYS A 238 17.61 9.37 12.95
CA LYS A 238 17.24 8.04 13.48
C LYS A 238 17.99 6.91 12.78
N MET A 239 18.17 7.01 11.47
CA MET A 239 18.96 6.05 10.69
C MET A 239 20.43 6.04 11.16
N LYS A 240 21.04 7.23 11.28
CA LYS A 240 22.41 7.40 11.78
C LYS A 240 22.57 6.88 13.21
N SER A 241 21.66 7.22 14.12
CA SER A 241 21.71 6.75 15.52
C SER A 241 21.55 5.23 15.64
N SER A 242 20.84 4.62 14.70
CA SER A 242 20.62 3.17 14.64
C SER A 242 21.71 2.41 13.86
N LYS A 243 22.75 3.11 13.38
CA LYS A 243 23.82 2.57 12.53
C LYS A 243 23.28 1.87 11.26
N LEU A 244 22.21 2.41 10.69
CA LEU A 244 21.60 1.89 9.46
C LEU A 244 22.01 2.76 8.26
N ASP A 245 22.43 2.12 7.17
CA ASP A 245 22.76 2.80 5.92
C ASP A 245 21.49 3.04 5.09
N THR A 246 21.20 4.30 4.75
CA THR A 246 20.06 4.69 3.92
C THR A 246 20.17 4.19 2.48
N ARG A 247 21.37 3.88 2.00
CA ARG A 247 21.61 3.30 0.67
C ARG A 247 21.14 1.86 0.56
N ILE A 248 21.25 1.15 1.67
CA ILE A 248 20.96 -0.29 1.75
C ILE A 248 19.51 -0.51 2.17
N LYS A 249 18.95 0.37 3.01
CA LYS A 249 17.62 0.18 3.59
C LYS A 249 16.49 0.57 2.63
N ASN A 250 16.10 -0.36 1.76
CA ASN A 250 15.02 -0.18 0.79
C ASN A 250 13.62 -0.20 1.48
N PRO A 251 12.85 0.90 1.44
CA PRO A 251 11.50 0.99 2.02
C PRO A 251 10.39 0.26 1.24
N GLN A 252 10.69 -0.23 0.04
CA GLN A 252 9.80 -1.10 -0.73
C GLN A 252 9.85 -2.55 -0.20
N LEU A 253 10.97 -2.95 0.41
CA LEU A 253 11.17 -4.30 0.94
C LEU A 253 10.60 -4.45 2.36
N ARG A 254 9.71 -5.44 2.52
CA ARG A 254 9.13 -5.84 3.81
C ARG A 254 9.79 -7.09 4.35
N ILE A 255 10.26 -7.02 5.58
CA ILE A 255 10.79 -8.16 6.34
C ILE A 255 9.71 -8.63 7.32
N PRO A 256 9.26 -9.90 7.25
CA PRO A 256 8.36 -10.47 8.25
C PRO A 256 8.98 -10.34 9.65
N ALA A 257 8.19 -9.87 10.62
CA ALA A 257 8.67 -9.75 11.99
C ALA A 257 9.00 -11.14 12.53
N ASN A 258 10.30 -11.40 12.78
CA ASN A 258 10.91 -12.49 13.58
C ASN A 258 11.93 -13.41 12.88
N LYS A 259 12.24 -13.26 11.58
CA LYS A 259 13.15 -14.23 10.90
C LYS A 259 14.64 -13.86 10.84
N LEU A 260 15.01 -12.60 11.11
CA LEU A 260 16.39 -12.11 10.93
C LEU A 260 16.94 -11.46 12.21
N ARG A 261 18.22 -11.56 12.53
CA ARG A 261 18.92 -10.84 13.61
C ARG A 261 19.13 -9.37 13.25
N ASN A 262 19.53 -8.51 14.19
CA ASN A 262 19.61 -7.06 13.96
C ASN A 262 20.56 -6.68 12.79
N GLU A 263 21.65 -7.41 12.60
CA GLU A 263 22.61 -7.18 11.50
C GLU A 263 22.07 -7.68 10.14
N GLU A 264 21.24 -8.72 10.14
CA GLU A 264 20.60 -9.27 8.94
C GLU A 264 19.41 -8.41 8.46
N ARG A 265 19.01 -7.36 9.19
CA ARG A 265 17.85 -6.50 8.88
C ARG A 265 18.20 -5.16 8.24
N GLN A 266 19.43 -5.01 7.76
CA GLN A 266 19.92 -3.72 7.27
C GLN A 266 19.27 -3.30 5.94
N PHE A 267 18.81 -4.25 5.13
CA PHE A 267 18.33 -4.00 3.76
C PHE A 267 16.85 -3.65 3.62
N GLY A 268 16.02 -3.94 4.62
CA GLY A 268 14.56 -3.74 4.53
C GLY A 268 13.95 -3.17 5.80
N PHE A 269 12.68 -2.79 5.71
CA PHE A 269 11.88 -2.39 6.87
C PHE A 269 11.06 -3.56 7.35
N ARG A 270 10.80 -3.64 8.67
CA ARG A 270 9.79 -4.59 9.18
C ARG A 270 8.45 -4.31 8.50
N GLN A 271 7.69 -5.35 8.16
CA GLN A 271 6.33 -5.19 7.63
C GLN A 271 5.51 -4.22 8.49
N CYS A 272 5.54 -4.41 9.81
CA CYS A 272 4.82 -3.57 10.76
C CYS A 272 5.38 -2.11 10.88
N SER A 273 6.45 -1.70 10.16
CA SER A 273 7.09 -0.36 10.27
C SER A 273 6.17 0.78 9.86
N PHE A 274 5.34 0.56 8.84
CA PHE A 274 4.44 1.58 8.28
C PHE A 274 2.97 1.32 8.65
N HIS A 275 2.70 0.26 9.40
CA HIS A 275 1.37 -0.16 9.80
C HIS A 275 0.81 0.59 11.01
N SER A 276 -0.50 0.77 11.00
CA SER A 276 -1.32 1.46 12.00
C SER A 276 -1.29 0.81 13.39
N HIS A 277 -1.27 -0.52 13.46
CA HIS A 277 -1.35 -1.27 14.72
C HIS A 277 -0.18 -1.01 15.70
N ARG A 278 0.91 -0.39 15.23
CA ARG A 278 2.01 0.06 16.08
C ARG A 278 1.74 1.34 16.89
N ALA A 279 0.68 2.10 16.58
CA ALA A 279 0.35 3.34 17.30
C ALA A 279 -1.09 3.40 17.81
N ALA A 280 -2.05 2.77 17.13
CA ALA A 280 -3.46 2.79 17.55
C ALA A 280 -3.81 1.74 18.62
N VAL A 281 -2.91 0.79 18.89
CA VAL A 281 -3.23 -0.41 19.67
C VAL A 281 -2.12 -0.67 20.67
N GLY A 282 -2.07 0.11 21.76
CA GLY A 282 -1.15 -0.08 22.89
C GLY A 282 -0.83 -1.56 23.10
N GLU A 283 0.38 -1.94 22.67
CA GLU A 283 0.98 -3.28 22.67
C GLU A 283 0.03 -4.50 22.67
N ARG A 284 -0.47 -4.89 21.48
CA ARG A 284 -0.76 -6.31 21.19
C ARG A 284 0.25 -6.86 20.18
N ARG A 285 0.51 -8.18 20.22
CA ARG A 285 1.43 -8.86 19.28
C ARG A 285 1.03 -8.52 17.83
N CYS A 286 2.01 -8.18 16.98
CA CYS A 286 1.76 -7.89 15.56
C CYS A 286 0.96 -9.08 14.97
N PRO A 287 -0.20 -8.90 14.32
CA PRO A 287 -1.02 -10.01 13.79
C PRO A 287 -0.26 -10.94 12.84
N HIS A 288 0.77 -10.39 12.18
CA HIS A 288 1.72 -11.14 11.36
C HIS A 288 2.62 -12.10 12.14
N THR A 289 2.75 -11.94 13.46
CA THR A 289 3.43 -12.89 14.36
C THR A 289 2.70 -14.24 14.39
N THR A 290 1.37 -14.21 14.24
CA THR A 290 0.51 -15.40 14.25
C THR A 290 0.38 -15.99 12.84
N ALA A 291 0.15 -15.14 11.82
CA ALA A 291 0.04 -15.57 10.42
C ALA A 291 1.36 -16.08 9.81
N SER A 292 2.52 -15.63 10.32
CA SER A 292 3.81 -16.14 9.86
C SER A 292 4.02 -17.62 10.19
N ARG A 293 3.23 -18.22 11.10
CA ARG A 293 3.28 -19.67 11.38
C ARG A 293 2.57 -20.52 10.32
N GLU A 294 1.64 -19.96 9.54
CA GLU A 294 0.86 -20.70 8.54
C GLU A 294 1.46 -20.60 7.12
N LEU A 295 2.21 -19.53 6.82
CA LEU A 295 2.90 -19.32 5.54
C LEU A 295 4.30 -19.99 5.47
N ASP A 296 4.70 -20.75 6.49
CA ASP A 296 6.02 -21.37 6.59
C ASP A 296 6.30 -22.46 5.53
N ASN A 297 5.34 -22.80 4.66
CA ASN A 297 5.52 -23.84 3.63
C ASN A 297 5.82 -23.33 2.20
N PHE A 298 5.76 -22.02 1.89
CA PHE A 298 5.73 -21.58 0.48
C PHE A 298 6.71 -20.49 0.04
N LEU A 299 7.56 -19.94 0.90
CA LEU A 299 8.50 -18.87 0.49
C LEU A 299 9.92 -19.11 1.01
N LEU A 300 10.62 -20.07 0.40
CA LEU A 300 12.07 -20.09 0.31
C LEU A 300 12.44 -19.86 -1.16
N VAL A 301 12.55 -18.59 -1.56
CA VAL A 301 13.34 -18.24 -2.76
C VAL A 301 14.76 -17.94 -2.25
N PRO A 302 15.78 -18.72 -2.63
CA PRO A 302 17.16 -18.42 -2.27
C PRO A 302 17.60 -17.14 -3.00
N LEU A 303 17.75 -16.04 -2.25
CA LEU A 303 18.56 -14.90 -2.70
C LEU A 303 20.03 -15.30 -2.58
N VAL A 304 20.55 -16.00 -3.57
CA VAL A 304 22.00 -16.15 -3.75
C VAL A 304 22.49 -14.84 -4.38
N MET A 305 22.99 -13.92 -3.56
CA MET A 305 23.83 -12.84 -4.05
C MET A 305 25.22 -13.42 -4.31
N GLU A 306 25.56 -13.64 -5.59
CA GLU A 306 26.94 -13.86 -5.99
C GLU A 306 27.73 -12.57 -5.77
N VAL A 307 28.55 -12.54 -4.72
CA VAL A 307 29.55 -11.50 -4.52
C VAL A 307 30.68 -11.77 -5.51
N ALA A 308 30.73 -11.01 -6.59
CA ALA A 308 31.88 -11.03 -7.50
C ALA A 308 33.14 -10.55 -6.74
N PRO A 309 34.25 -11.32 -6.76
CA PRO A 309 35.49 -10.86 -6.15
C PRO A 309 36.14 -9.77 -7.00
N GLU A 310 36.50 -8.66 -6.35
CA GLU A 310 37.26 -7.53 -6.89
C GLU A 310 38.55 -7.95 -7.61
N PRO A 311 38.94 -7.29 -8.72
CA PRO A 311 40.14 -7.63 -9.47
C PRO A 311 41.40 -7.22 -8.69
N SER A 312 42.22 -8.21 -8.35
CA SER A 312 43.52 -8.02 -7.73
C SER A 312 44.48 -7.31 -8.68
N ARG A 313 44.99 -6.13 -8.28
CA ARG A 313 46.04 -5.39 -8.98
C ARG A 313 47.32 -6.21 -9.02
N GLY A 314 47.69 -6.70 -10.21
CA GLY A 314 48.95 -7.40 -10.45
C GLY A 314 50.15 -6.44 -10.34
N HIS A 315 51.02 -6.70 -9.36
CA HIS A 315 52.37 -6.15 -9.36
C HIS A 315 53.26 -6.99 -10.28
N SER A 316 53.70 -6.35 -11.36
CA SER A 316 54.71 -6.85 -12.28
C SER A 316 56.08 -6.87 -11.60
N ARG A 317 56.69 -8.05 -11.49
CA ARG A 317 58.13 -8.16 -11.28
C ARG A 317 58.70 -9.29 -12.14
N ARG A 318 59.62 -8.88 -13.00
CA ARG A 318 60.28 -9.61 -14.07
C ARG A 318 61.09 -10.81 -13.57
N ASP A 319 61.09 -11.82 -14.43
CA ASP A 319 62.02 -12.94 -14.48
C ASP A 319 63.49 -12.52 -14.32
N MET A 320 64.21 -13.25 -13.48
CA MET A 320 65.64 -13.51 -13.69
C MET A 320 65.97 -14.95 -13.31
N ARG A 321 66.37 -15.73 -14.33
CA ARG A 321 66.92 -17.09 -14.25
C ARG A 321 68.31 -17.05 -13.62
N ILE A 322 68.64 -17.97 -12.68
CA ILE A 322 69.97 -18.62 -12.57
C ILE A 322 69.79 -20.05 -11.98
N PRO A 323 70.58 -21.07 -12.41
CA PRO A 323 70.36 -22.50 -12.14
C PRO A 323 71.10 -23.06 -10.91
N GLN A 324 70.72 -24.28 -10.51
CA GLN A 324 71.29 -25.08 -9.42
C GLN A 324 72.78 -25.46 -9.60
N PRO A 325 73.44 -25.86 -8.50
CA PRO A 325 74.39 -26.97 -8.52
C PRO A 325 74.06 -28.08 -7.48
N PRO A 326 74.68 -29.28 -7.59
CA PRO A 326 74.13 -30.53 -7.03
C PRO A 326 75.01 -31.23 -5.97
N PHE A 327 74.42 -32.22 -5.26
CA PHE A 327 75.04 -33.27 -4.40
C PHE A 327 75.86 -32.77 -3.17
N ARG A 328 75.80 -33.31 -1.94
CA ARG A 328 75.97 -34.72 -1.51
C ARG A 328 75.69 -34.85 0.03
N ARG A 329 75.48 -36.10 0.48
CA ARG A 329 75.30 -36.64 1.84
C ARG A 329 76.14 -35.99 2.98
N GLU A 330 75.60 -35.92 4.20
CA GLU A 330 75.96 -36.80 5.35
C GLU A 330 75.19 -36.54 6.68
N ARG A 331 74.88 -37.65 7.36
CA ARG A 331 74.65 -37.98 8.79
C ARG A 331 74.28 -36.93 9.86
N MET A 332 73.29 -37.31 10.69
CA MET A 332 73.01 -36.91 12.09
C MET A 332 74.20 -37.17 13.07
N PRO A 333 74.19 -36.89 14.41
CA PRO A 333 73.11 -36.40 15.33
C PRO A 333 73.54 -35.35 16.42
N TYR A 334 72.55 -34.93 17.23
CA TYR A 334 72.61 -34.54 18.66
C TYR A 334 73.44 -33.32 19.11
N THR A 335 72.81 -32.33 19.76
CA THR A 335 72.93 -32.06 21.22
C THR A 335 72.15 -30.80 21.65
N ALA A 336 71.79 -30.80 22.92
CA ALA A 336 70.98 -29.84 23.65
C ALA A 336 71.78 -28.66 24.25
N GLN A 337 71.04 -27.80 24.98
CA GLN A 337 71.42 -26.75 25.96
C GLN A 337 71.48 -25.31 25.42
N VAL A 338 70.52 -24.45 25.80
CA VAL A 338 70.42 -23.66 27.07
C VAL A 338 71.54 -22.64 27.16
N PHE A 339 71.22 -21.37 26.89
CA PHE A 339 71.16 -20.27 27.85
C PHE A 339 70.24 -19.17 27.31
#